data_AF-A0A2J8B6X7-F1
#
_entry.id   AF-A0A2J8B6X7-F1
#
_cell.length_a   1.000
_cell.length_b   1.000
_cell.length_c   1.000
_cell.angle_alpha   90.00
_cell.angle_beta   90.00
_cell.angle_gamma   90.00
#
_symmetry.space_group_name_H-M   'P 1'
#
loop_
_entity.id
_entity.type
_entity.pdbx_description
1 polymer ?
#
loop_
_entity_poly.entity_id
_entity_poly.type
_entity_poly.pdbx_seq_one_letter_code
_entity_poly.pdbx_strand_id
1 'polypeptide(L)'
;MAEKTGTSADGFIQSQEELDHLMYGVYPSSRNGCGWVAAYNVQHYLGNCDDPEMVFREMCDMLPFQGKRGTPFPVMAAYFRRRCIPVRRIYGTPELLDRLALKNQVSCGILRYAEERIPHYVTFFRVEGEGEARFRFLNVNEGKEDFVSDMQAFRRAHVTERLMIRILLFERGAGQGKEQGKHKETVASGASFVKAQ
;
A
#
# COMPACT_ATOMS: atom_id res chain seq x y z
N MET A 1 -19.34 -20.30 5.40
CA MET A 1 -19.17 -18.83 5.59
C MET A 1 -17.87 -18.49 4.89
N ALA A 2 -17.91 -17.62 3.88
CA ALA A 2 -16.68 -17.19 3.23
C ALA A 2 -15.88 -16.38 4.23
N GLU A 3 -14.65 -16.81 4.50
CA GLU A 3 -13.67 -16.08 5.28
C GLU A 3 -13.48 -14.74 4.56
N LYS A 4 -13.98 -13.65 5.15
CA LYS A 4 -13.67 -12.32 4.65
C LYS A 4 -12.21 -12.11 5.01
N THR A 5 -11.36 -12.38 4.04
CA THR A 5 -9.96 -11.97 4.06
C THR A 5 -9.97 -10.50 3.69
N GLY A 6 -9.47 -9.61 4.55
CA GLY A 6 -9.45 -8.15 4.32
C GLY A 6 -8.51 -7.72 3.19
N THR A 7 -8.28 -8.62 2.24
CA THR A 7 -7.42 -8.55 1.09
C THR A 7 -8.23 -8.64 -0.19
N SER A 8 -7.92 -7.77 -1.15
CA SER A 8 -8.48 -7.84 -2.51
C SER A 8 -7.98 -9.07 -3.26
N ALA A 9 -8.65 -9.40 -4.37
CA ALA A 9 -8.26 -10.53 -5.23
C ALA A 9 -6.84 -10.40 -5.80
N ASP A 10 -6.33 -9.17 -5.95
CA ASP A 10 -4.98 -8.86 -6.42
C ASP A 10 -3.97 -8.67 -5.27
N GLY A 11 -4.32 -9.06 -4.04
CA GLY A 11 -3.38 -9.20 -2.92
C GLY A 11 -3.20 -7.96 -2.04
N PHE A 12 -3.91 -6.86 -2.27
CA PHE A 12 -3.82 -5.68 -1.42
C PHE A 12 -4.65 -5.82 -0.15
N ILE A 13 -4.15 -5.35 0.98
CA ILE A 13 -4.96 -5.23 2.20
C ILE A 13 -5.91 -4.02 2.06
N GLN A 14 -7.21 -4.29 1.98
CA GLN A 14 -8.27 -3.29 1.82
C GLN A 14 -8.76 -2.71 3.16
N SER A 15 -8.74 -3.51 4.24
CA SER A 15 -9.24 -3.10 5.57
C SER A 15 -8.32 -3.57 6.69
N GLN A 16 -7.81 -2.62 7.48
CA GLN A 16 -7.07 -2.99 8.70
C GLN A 16 -7.95 -3.60 9.78
N GLU A 17 -9.27 -3.38 9.75
CA GLU A 17 -10.19 -3.83 10.79
C GLU A 17 -10.27 -5.35 10.89
N GLU A 18 -10.04 -6.02 9.76
CA GLU A 18 -10.03 -7.48 9.64
C GLU A 18 -8.71 -8.10 10.19
N LEU A 19 -7.81 -7.27 10.70
CA LEU A 19 -6.50 -7.65 11.24
C LEU A 19 -6.45 -7.48 12.77
N ASP A 20 -7.59 -7.62 13.44
CA ASP A 20 -7.73 -7.49 14.89
C ASP A 20 -6.87 -8.50 15.69
N HIS A 21 -6.60 -9.66 15.11
CA HIS A 21 -5.74 -10.72 15.66
C HIS A 21 -4.25 -10.39 15.60
N LEU A 22 -3.81 -9.36 14.84
CA LEU A 22 -2.41 -8.97 14.71
C LEU A 22 -2.06 -7.79 15.60
N MET A 23 -1.32 -8.04 16.67
CA MET A 23 -0.87 -7.01 17.62
C MET A 23 0.25 -6.14 17.04
N TYR A 24 -0.03 -4.86 16.80
CA TYR A 24 0.93 -3.88 16.30
C TYR A 24 1.38 -2.95 17.44
N GLY A 25 2.33 -3.45 18.23
CA GLY A 25 2.70 -2.90 19.53
C GLY A 25 1.73 -3.35 20.62
N VAL A 26 1.22 -2.43 21.45
CA VAL A 26 0.27 -2.76 22.54
C VAL A 26 -1.20 -2.80 22.10
N TYR A 27 -1.50 -2.52 20.83
CA TYR A 27 -2.85 -2.50 20.28
C TYR A 27 -2.97 -3.40 19.05
N PRO A 28 -4.16 -3.93 18.75
CA PRO A 28 -4.41 -4.68 17.52
C PRO A 28 -4.32 -3.77 16.29
N SER A 29 -3.99 -4.36 15.14
CA SER A 29 -3.86 -3.64 13.86
C SER A 29 -5.18 -3.00 13.41
N SER A 30 -6.33 -3.53 13.82
CA SER A 30 -7.63 -2.89 13.64
C SER A 30 -7.68 -1.48 14.22
N ARG A 31 -6.93 -1.19 15.29
CA ARG A 31 -6.88 0.13 15.93
C ARG A 31 -5.76 1.04 15.42
N ASN A 32 -4.56 0.52 15.19
CA ASN A 32 -3.37 1.36 14.91
C ASN A 32 -2.51 0.85 13.75
N GLY A 33 -3.02 -0.10 12.96
CA GLY A 33 -2.31 -0.79 11.88
C GLY A 33 -2.24 -0.03 10.55
N CYS A 34 -2.99 1.07 10.38
CA CYS A 34 -3.04 1.85 9.13
C CYS A 34 -1.66 2.13 8.50
N GLY A 35 -0.65 2.35 9.34
CA GLY A 35 0.71 2.59 8.89
C GLY A 35 1.36 1.38 8.21
N TRP A 36 1.39 0.21 8.85
CA TRP A 36 2.05 -0.95 8.25
C TRP A 36 1.24 -1.50 7.06
N VAL A 37 -0.09 -1.42 7.11
CA VAL A 37 -0.98 -1.74 5.99
C VAL A 37 -0.67 -0.87 4.78
N ALA A 38 -0.53 0.44 4.97
CA ALA A 38 -0.14 1.33 3.88
C ALA A 38 1.28 1.04 3.35
N ALA A 39 2.20 0.68 4.24
CA ALA A 39 3.56 0.30 3.84
C ALA A 39 3.58 -0.99 3.00
N TYR A 40 2.76 -1.98 3.36
CA TYR A 40 2.62 -3.21 2.60
C TYR A 40 2.04 -2.93 1.22
N ASN A 41 0.90 -2.25 1.16
CA ASN A 41 0.20 -1.99 -0.09
C ASN A 41 1.06 -1.23 -1.11
N VAL A 42 1.86 -0.24 -0.68
CA VAL A 42 2.79 0.41 -1.60
C VAL A 42 3.88 -0.53 -2.10
N GLN A 43 4.44 -1.38 -1.24
CA GLN A 43 5.52 -2.28 -1.65
C GLN A 43 5.02 -3.38 -2.58
N HIS A 44 3.82 -3.91 -2.31
CA HIS A 44 3.10 -4.81 -3.20
C HIS A 44 2.88 -4.15 -4.56
N TYR A 45 2.35 -2.92 -4.59
CA TYR A 45 2.16 -2.17 -5.83
C TYR A 45 3.46 -1.95 -6.63
N LEU A 46 4.57 -1.70 -5.92
CA LEU A 46 5.88 -1.49 -6.53
C LEU A 46 6.59 -2.79 -6.94
N GLY A 47 6.04 -3.97 -6.60
CA GLY A 47 6.68 -5.27 -6.85
C GLY A 47 7.90 -5.54 -5.96
N ASN A 48 8.02 -4.83 -4.83
CA ASN A 48 9.17 -4.94 -3.94
C ASN A 48 8.99 -6.01 -2.85
N CYS A 49 7.75 -6.33 -2.47
CA CYS A 49 7.45 -7.27 -1.38
C CYS A 49 5.98 -7.70 -1.43
N ASP A 50 5.75 -9.00 -1.57
CA ASP A 50 4.40 -9.60 -1.55
C ASP A 50 4.08 -10.26 -0.20
N ASP A 51 5.02 -10.24 0.76
CA ASP A 51 4.87 -10.83 2.09
C ASP A 51 4.40 -9.77 3.14
N PRO A 52 3.10 -9.75 3.51
CA PRO A 52 2.59 -8.80 4.49
C PRO A 52 3.16 -9.02 5.89
N GLU A 53 3.51 -10.25 6.26
CA GLU A 53 4.02 -10.57 7.59
C GLU A 53 5.42 -9.99 7.79
N MET A 54 6.28 -10.04 6.76
CA MET A 54 7.59 -9.39 6.79
C MET A 54 7.47 -7.88 7.01
N VAL A 55 6.60 -7.21 6.25
CA VAL A 55 6.36 -5.76 6.40
C VAL A 55 5.85 -5.44 7.79
N PHE A 56 4.88 -6.21 8.28
CA PHE A 56 4.30 -6.06 9.60
C PHE A 56 5.37 -6.14 10.70
N ARG A 57 6.19 -7.20 10.72
CA ARG A 57 7.24 -7.42 11.72
C ARG A 57 8.26 -6.29 11.72
N GLU A 58 8.80 -5.93 10.55
CA GLU A 58 9.80 -4.86 10.45
C GLU A 58 9.26 -3.50 10.88
N MET A 59 8.03 -3.16 10.49
CA MET A 59 7.40 -1.91 10.90
C MET A 59 7.12 -1.91 12.41
N CYS A 60 6.69 -3.05 12.96
CA CYS A 60 6.44 -3.21 14.39
C CYS A 60 7.71 -2.97 15.22
N ASP A 61 8.86 -3.49 14.77
CA ASP A 61 10.17 -3.29 15.41
C ASP A 61 10.63 -1.82 15.41
N MET A 62 10.07 -1.01 14.52
CA MET A 62 10.39 0.42 14.41
C MET A 62 9.44 1.32 15.21
N LEU A 63 8.42 0.76 15.87
CA LEU A 63 7.41 1.54 16.57
C LEU A 63 7.95 2.20 17.84
N PRO A 64 7.89 3.54 17.97
CA PRO A 64 8.22 4.21 19.21
C PRO A 64 7.08 4.01 20.22
N PHE A 65 7.45 3.96 21.51
CA PHE A 65 6.50 3.80 22.62
C PHE A 65 5.53 2.63 22.43
N GLN A 66 6.00 1.54 21.84
CA GLN A 66 5.22 0.32 21.58
C GLN A 66 3.92 0.58 20.80
N GLY A 67 3.91 1.54 19.86
CA GLY A 67 2.78 1.75 18.94
C GLY A 67 1.59 2.50 19.53
N LYS A 68 1.70 3.08 20.74
CA LYS A 68 0.58 3.78 21.42
C LYS A 68 -0.02 4.95 20.61
N ARG A 69 0.69 5.47 19.61
CA ARG A 69 0.26 6.56 18.72
C ARG A 69 0.17 6.13 17.24
N GLY A 70 0.07 4.83 16.99
CA GLY A 70 0.23 4.25 15.66
C GLY A 70 1.62 4.51 15.08
N THR A 71 1.72 4.50 13.74
CA THR A 71 2.99 4.73 13.03
C THR A 71 3.25 6.23 12.81
N PRO A 72 4.29 6.82 13.41
CA PRO A 72 4.64 8.21 13.11
C PRO A 72 5.15 8.38 11.68
N PHE A 73 4.86 9.52 11.06
CA PHE A 73 5.29 9.80 9.68
C PHE A 73 6.82 9.71 9.47
N PRO A 74 7.68 10.17 10.41
CA PRO A 74 9.12 9.98 10.27
C PRO A 74 9.55 8.51 10.32
N VAL A 75 8.83 7.65 11.05
CA VAL A 75 9.11 6.20 11.13
C VAL A 75 8.76 5.53 9.81
N MET A 76 7.58 5.83 9.25
CA MET A 76 7.20 5.39 7.91
C MET A 76 8.26 5.76 6.88
N ALA A 77 8.71 7.02 6.88
CA ALA A 77 9.71 7.47 5.92
C ALA A 77 11.12 6.92 6.19
N ALA A 78 11.42 6.50 7.42
CA ALA A 78 12.67 5.81 7.77
C ALA A 78 12.65 4.34 7.35
N TYR A 79 11.48 3.69 7.41
CA TYR A 79 11.28 2.32 6.95
C TYR A 79 11.63 2.18 5.46
N PHE A 80 11.03 3.00 4.59
CA PHE A 80 11.36 2.97 3.16
C PHE A 80 12.82 3.29 2.86
N ARG A 81 13.42 4.21 3.62
CA ARG A 81 14.84 4.51 3.49
C ARG A 81 15.73 3.32 3.85
N ARG A 82 15.38 2.51 4.87
CA ARG A 82 16.12 1.29 5.24
C ARG A 82 16.06 0.24 4.14
N ARG A 83 14.97 0.21 3.37
CA ARG A 83 14.79 -0.67 2.20
C ARG A 83 15.34 -0.07 0.89
N CYS A 84 16.08 1.04 0.96
CA CYS A 84 16.63 1.74 -0.20
C CYS A 84 15.57 2.16 -1.24
N ILE A 85 14.31 2.34 -0.82
CA ILE A 85 13.21 2.79 -1.67
C ILE A 85 13.19 4.33 -1.66
N PRO A 86 13.41 5.01 -2.79
CA PRO A 86 13.36 6.47 -2.87
C PRO A 86 11.96 6.99 -2.55
N VAL A 87 11.88 7.97 -1.65
CA VAL A 87 10.60 8.62 -1.27
C VAL A 87 10.71 10.12 -1.33
N ARG A 88 9.76 10.78 -1.98
CA ARG A 88 9.59 12.24 -1.88
C ARG A 88 8.58 12.55 -0.79
N ARG A 89 9.03 13.28 0.24
CA ARG A 89 8.19 13.70 1.37
C ARG A 89 7.56 15.04 1.05
N ILE A 90 6.23 15.14 1.21
CA ILE A 90 5.50 16.39 1.00
C ILE A 90 4.65 16.68 2.23
N TYR A 91 4.63 17.95 2.64
CA TYR A 91 3.81 18.48 3.72
C TYR A 91 2.98 19.62 3.14
N GLY A 92 1.71 19.71 3.52
CA GLY A 92 0.87 20.80 3.02
C GLY A 92 -0.52 20.78 3.61
N THR A 93 -1.35 21.71 3.11
CA THR A 93 -2.79 21.73 3.38
C THR A 93 -3.51 20.74 2.45
N PRO A 94 -4.77 20.37 2.75
CA PRO A 94 -5.55 19.47 1.90
C PRO A 94 -5.58 19.88 0.41
N GLU A 95 -5.59 21.18 0.09
CA GLU A 95 -5.58 21.72 -1.29
C GLU A 95 -4.32 21.32 -2.09
N LEU A 96 -3.29 20.79 -1.43
CA LEU A 96 -2.17 20.16 -2.11
C LEU A 96 -2.59 18.94 -2.95
N LEU A 97 -3.62 18.19 -2.53
CA LEU A 97 -4.11 17.04 -3.29
C LEU A 97 -4.65 17.45 -4.66
N ASP A 98 -5.39 18.55 -4.73
CA ASP A 98 -5.89 19.12 -5.98
C ASP A 98 -4.72 19.49 -6.92
N ARG A 99 -3.66 20.09 -6.37
CA ARG A 99 -2.44 20.42 -7.14
C ARG A 99 -1.66 19.19 -7.60
N LEU A 100 -1.65 18.11 -6.82
CA LEU A 100 -1.01 16.86 -7.21
C LEU A 100 -1.78 16.16 -8.32
N ALA A 101 -3.12 16.23 -8.30
CA ALA A 101 -3.99 15.71 -9.35
C ALA A 101 -3.64 16.32 -10.71
N LEU A 102 -3.48 17.65 -10.75
CA LEU A 102 -3.21 18.40 -11.99
C LEU A 102 -1.84 18.11 -12.60
N LYS A 103 -0.88 17.62 -11.82
CA LYS A 103 0.49 17.41 -12.31
C LYS A 103 0.65 16.16 -13.16
N ASN A 104 -0.33 15.26 -13.23
CA ASN A 104 -0.33 14.00 -14.01
C ASN A 104 0.90 13.08 -13.86
N GLN A 105 1.85 13.42 -12.99
CA GLN A 105 3.14 12.73 -12.79
C GLN A 105 3.14 11.85 -11.53
N VAL A 106 2.03 11.82 -10.79
CA VAL A 106 1.91 11.02 -9.58
C VAL A 106 1.33 9.67 -9.94
N SER A 107 2.09 8.60 -9.70
CA SER A 107 1.65 7.22 -9.93
C SER A 107 1.21 6.54 -8.65
N CYS A 108 1.90 6.72 -7.52
CA CYS A 108 1.50 6.14 -6.24
C CYS A 108 2.06 6.89 -5.03
N GLY A 109 1.42 6.67 -3.88
CA GLY A 109 1.80 7.32 -2.64
C GLY A 109 1.09 6.77 -1.41
N ILE A 110 1.60 7.20 -0.26
CA ILE A 110 0.94 7.06 1.04
C ILE A 110 0.50 8.45 1.47
N LEU A 111 -0.79 8.61 1.71
CA LEU A 111 -1.38 9.83 2.25
C LEU A 111 -1.69 9.62 3.72
N ARG A 112 -1.19 10.53 4.55
CA ARG A 112 -1.59 10.70 5.94
C ARG A 112 -2.46 11.93 6.08
N TYR A 113 -3.68 11.75 6.54
CA TYR A 113 -4.63 12.82 6.82
C TYR A 113 -5.28 12.61 8.20
N ALA A 114 -6.26 13.45 8.53
CA ALA A 114 -7.08 13.27 9.72
C ALA A 114 -8.53 13.06 9.27
N GLU A 115 -9.11 11.95 9.71
CA GLU A 115 -10.52 11.62 9.55
C GLU A 115 -11.14 11.72 10.95
N GLU A 116 -12.11 12.64 11.13
CA GLU A 116 -12.70 12.91 12.45
C GLU A 116 -11.66 13.18 13.56
N ARG A 117 -10.58 13.90 13.22
CA ARG A 117 -9.41 14.19 14.08
C ARG A 117 -8.53 13.00 14.43
N ILE A 118 -8.84 11.80 13.93
CA ILE A 118 -8.02 10.61 14.09
C ILE A 118 -7.02 10.56 12.92
N PRO A 119 -5.71 10.54 13.18
CA PRO A 119 -4.74 10.43 12.10
C PRO A 119 -4.83 9.07 11.40
N HIS A 120 -4.97 9.11 10.08
CA HIS A 120 -5.16 7.91 9.26
C HIS A 120 -4.17 7.85 8.11
N TYR A 121 -3.86 6.63 7.67
CA TYR A 121 -3.03 6.37 6.49
C TYR A 121 -3.80 5.58 5.47
N VAL A 122 -3.74 6.06 4.23
CA VAL A 122 -4.22 5.35 3.04
C VAL A 122 -3.10 5.23 2.03
N THR A 123 -3.15 4.16 1.25
CA THR A 123 -2.32 4.03 0.04
C THR A 123 -3.15 4.45 -1.15
N PHE A 124 -2.54 5.10 -2.12
CA PHE A 124 -3.17 5.33 -3.41
C PHE A 124 -2.24 4.99 -4.56
N PHE A 125 -2.80 4.55 -5.66
CA PHE A 125 -2.09 4.42 -6.92
C PHE A 125 -3.00 4.67 -8.12
N ARG A 126 -2.40 5.17 -9.19
CA ARG A 126 -3.10 5.52 -10.42
C ARG A 126 -3.61 4.26 -11.10
N VAL A 127 -4.86 4.33 -11.54
CA VAL A 127 -5.49 3.31 -12.39
C VAL A 127 -5.31 3.72 -13.84
N GLU A 128 -4.96 2.76 -14.70
CA GLU A 128 -4.84 3.00 -16.14
C GLU A 128 -6.23 3.21 -16.77
N GLY A 129 -6.33 4.16 -17.69
CA GLY A 129 -7.58 4.49 -18.37
C GLY A 129 -7.44 5.73 -19.24
N GLU A 130 -8.40 5.93 -20.13
CA GLU A 130 -8.53 7.13 -20.94
C GLU A 130 -9.19 8.26 -20.12
N GLY A 131 -8.72 9.50 -20.29
CA GLY A 131 -9.30 10.67 -19.62
C GLY A 131 -8.54 11.15 -18.37
N GLU A 132 -9.28 11.71 -17.42
CA GLU A 132 -8.72 12.31 -16.20
C GLU A 132 -8.06 11.26 -15.29
N ALA A 133 -7.02 11.66 -14.55
CA ALA A 133 -6.30 10.75 -13.66
C ALA A 133 -7.18 10.24 -12.51
N ARG A 134 -7.39 8.92 -12.46
CA ARG A 134 -8.09 8.23 -11.37
C ARG A 134 -7.11 7.41 -10.53
N PHE A 135 -7.44 7.25 -9.26
CA PHE A 135 -6.63 6.56 -8.27
C PHE A 135 -7.47 5.57 -7.48
N ARG A 136 -6.96 4.36 -7.31
CA ARG A 136 -7.48 3.42 -6.32
C ARG A 136 -6.87 3.79 -4.98
N PHE A 137 -7.71 3.96 -3.97
CA PHE A 137 -7.30 4.21 -2.60
C PHE A 137 -7.62 2.97 -1.76
N LEU A 138 -6.69 2.59 -0.90
CA LEU A 138 -6.81 1.42 -0.04
C LEU A 138 -6.82 1.86 1.43
N ASN A 139 -7.54 1.10 2.26
CA ASN A 139 -7.76 1.38 3.68
C ASN A 139 -8.56 2.67 3.94
N VAL A 140 -9.46 3.07 3.04
CA VAL A 140 -10.26 4.31 3.18
C VAL A 140 -11.46 4.14 4.09
N ASN A 141 -12.31 3.13 3.83
CA ASN A 141 -13.61 2.94 4.49
C ASN A 141 -13.82 1.46 4.82
N GLU A 142 -13.23 0.96 5.91
CA GLU A 142 -13.67 -0.29 6.59
C GLU A 142 -14.01 -1.48 5.65
N GLY A 143 -13.26 -1.67 4.55
CA GLY A 143 -13.48 -2.80 3.63
C GLY A 143 -14.64 -2.69 2.62
N LYS A 144 -15.21 -1.50 2.36
CA LYS A 144 -16.23 -1.33 1.30
C LYS A 144 -15.62 -1.05 -0.08
N GLU A 145 -15.42 -2.11 -0.86
CA GLU A 145 -15.04 -2.13 -2.30
C GLU A 145 -13.77 -1.33 -2.68
N ASP A 146 -13.33 -1.50 -3.93
CA ASP A 146 -12.23 -0.72 -4.49
C ASP A 146 -12.64 0.75 -4.63
N PHE A 147 -12.21 1.59 -3.68
CA PHE A 147 -12.46 3.02 -3.76
C PHE A 147 -11.59 3.63 -4.87
N VAL A 148 -12.19 3.86 -6.04
CA VAL A 148 -11.54 4.50 -7.19
C VAL A 148 -12.09 5.90 -7.40
N SER A 149 -11.26 6.91 -7.19
CA SER A 149 -11.65 8.32 -7.27
C SER A 149 -10.54 9.20 -7.85
N ASP A 150 -10.87 10.44 -8.18
CA ASP A 150 -9.84 11.48 -8.35
C ASP A 150 -9.46 12.07 -6.98
N MET A 151 -8.30 12.73 -6.92
CA MET A 151 -7.77 13.30 -5.67
C MET A 151 -8.67 14.38 -5.06
N GLN A 152 -9.39 15.13 -5.90
CA GLN A 152 -10.24 16.23 -5.44
C GLN A 152 -11.53 15.70 -4.81
N ALA A 153 -12.14 14.68 -5.43
CA ALA A 153 -13.28 13.97 -4.90
C ALA A 153 -12.92 13.22 -3.60
N PHE A 154 -11.77 12.53 -3.56
CA PHE A 154 -11.27 11.93 -2.31
C PHE A 154 -11.14 12.97 -1.19
N ARG A 155 -10.48 14.12 -1.49
CA ARG A 155 -10.31 15.20 -0.52
C ARG A 155 -11.65 15.67 0.05
N ARG A 156 -12.62 15.95 -0.81
CA ARG A 156 -13.96 16.44 -0.40
C ARG A 156 -14.71 15.44 0.47
N ALA A 157 -14.54 14.14 0.22
CA ALA A 157 -15.26 13.09 0.93
C ALA A 157 -14.62 12.75 2.29
N HIS A 158 -13.29 12.66 2.37
CA HIS A 158 -12.59 12.08 3.53
C HIS A 158 -11.72 13.06 4.32
N VAL A 159 -11.24 14.13 3.67
CA VAL A 159 -10.35 15.10 4.32
C VAL A 159 -11.19 16.28 4.81
N THR A 160 -11.93 16.03 5.90
CA THR A 160 -12.91 16.97 6.46
C THR A 160 -12.31 18.10 7.28
N GLU A 161 -11.06 17.94 7.72
CA GLU A 161 -10.35 18.89 8.59
C GLU A 161 -9.26 19.65 7.80
N ARG A 162 -9.07 20.95 8.08
CA ARG A 162 -7.98 21.77 7.50
C ARG A 162 -6.62 21.51 8.14
N LEU A 163 -6.41 20.30 8.65
CA LEU A 163 -5.15 19.91 9.26
C LEU A 163 -4.09 19.62 8.20
N MET A 164 -2.82 19.73 8.59
CA MET A 164 -1.70 19.40 7.72
C MET A 164 -1.77 17.93 7.29
N ILE A 165 -1.79 17.72 5.97
CA ILE A 165 -1.60 16.40 5.38
C ILE A 165 -0.12 16.12 5.15
N ARG A 166 0.24 14.84 5.10
CA ARG A 166 1.60 14.41 4.79
C ARG A 166 1.57 13.31 3.76
N ILE A 167 2.45 13.39 2.78
CA ILE A 167 2.45 12.47 1.64
C ILE A 167 3.87 11.92 1.45
N LEU A 168 3.96 10.60 1.27
CA LEU A 168 5.13 9.96 0.67
C LEU A 168 4.76 9.62 -0.77
N LEU A 169 5.48 10.18 -1.73
CA LEU A 169 5.36 9.82 -3.14
C LEU A 169 6.50 8.89 -3.53
N PHE A 170 6.16 7.89 -4.34
CA PHE A 170 7.10 6.91 -4.85
C PHE A 170 7.11 6.98 -6.37
N GLU A 171 8.30 6.83 -6.94
CA GLU A 171 8.45 6.69 -8.39
C GLU A 171 8.30 5.21 -8.73
N ARG A 172 7.40 4.90 -9.66
CA ARG A 172 7.39 3.58 -10.27
C ARG A 172 8.59 3.56 -11.22
N GLY A 173 9.60 2.73 -10.92
CA GLY A 173 10.75 2.59 -11.81
C GLY A 173 10.27 2.30 -13.23
N ALA A 174 10.77 3.05 -14.22
CA ALA A 174 10.52 2.75 -15.62
C ALA A 174 11.18 1.41 -15.95
N GLY A 175 10.43 0.31 -15.84
CA GLY A 175 10.89 -1.02 -16.26
C GLY A 175 10.93 -2.07 -15.17
N GLN A 176 9.76 -2.51 -14.72
CA GLN A 176 9.52 -3.91 -14.35
C GLN A 176 8.12 -4.30 -14.86
N GLY A 177 7.97 -4.22 -16.17
CA GLY A 177 6.92 -4.93 -16.88
C GLY A 177 7.56 -6.15 -17.54
N LYS A 178 6.99 -7.33 -17.30
CA LYS A 178 7.30 -8.66 -17.86
C LYS A 178 8.38 -9.47 -17.13
N GLU A 179 7.94 -10.45 -16.35
CA GLU A 179 7.98 -11.88 -16.71
C GLU A 179 7.32 -12.72 -15.61
N GLN A 180 6.01 -12.98 -15.73
CA GLN A 180 5.46 -14.21 -15.16
C GLN A 180 5.89 -15.34 -16.11
N GLY A 181 7.02 -15.95 -15.78
CA GLY A 181 7.56 -17.11 -16.49
C GLY A 181 6.54 -18.24 -16.50
N LYS A 182 6.08 -18.59 -17.71
CA LYS A 182 5.38 -19.83 -18.00
C LYS A 182 6.17 -21.01 -17.42
N HIS A 183 5.58 -21.70 -16.45
CA HIS A 183 6.01 -23.04 -16.08
C HIS A 183 5.85 -23.95 -17.31
N LYS A 184 6.96 -24.25 -17.99
CA LYS A 184 7.02 -25.34 -18.96
C LYS A 184 7.12 -26.64 -18.17
N GLU A 185 6.05 -27.43 -18.22
CA GLU A 185 6.09 -28.85 -17.92
C GLU A 185 7.24 -29.50 -18.71
N THR A 186 8.19 -30.09 -17.98
CA THR A 186 9.19 -30.96 -18.59
C THR A 186 8.63 -32.38 -18.53
N VAL A 187 8.09 -32.84 -19.65
CA VAL A 187 7.74 -34.24 -19.85
C VAL A 187 9.05 -35.02 -19.97
N ALA A 188 9.34 -35.86 -18.98
CA ALA A 188 10.40 -36.85 -19.07
C ALA A 188 9.94 -37.98 -20.00
N SER A 189 10.47 -38.02 -21.24
CA SER A 189 10.39 -39.21 -22.09
C SER A 189 11.71 -39.97 -21.93
N GLY A 190 11.68 -41.08 -21.19
CA GLY A 190 12.78 -42.02 -21.11
C GLY A 190 12.92 -42.76 -22.43
N ALA A 191 14.02 -42.52 -23.14
CA ALA A 191 14.40 -43.28 -24.32
C ALA A 191 15.23 -44.50 -23.90
N SER A 192 14.75 -45.65 -24.35
CA SER A 192 15.21 -47.01 -24.19
C SER A 192 16.67 -47.24 -24.61
N PHE A 193 17.41 -47.99 -23.78
CA PHE A 193 18.66 -48.65 -24.17
C PHE A 193 18.36 -49.89 -25.03
N VAL A 194 18.86 -49.93 -26.27
CA VAL A 194 19.10 -51.18 -27.02
C VAL A 194 20.41 -51.10 -27.83
N LYS A 195 21.17 -52.19 -27.74
CA LYS A 195 22.50 -52.57 -28.25
C LYS A 195 22.88 -52.24 -29.71
N ALA A 196 24.19 -52.08 -29.94
CA ALA A 196 25.07 -52.82 -30.88
C ALA A 196 26.51 -52.26 -30.73
N GLN A 197 27.65 -52.96 -30.81
CA GLN A 197 28.05 -54.29 -31.31
C GLN A 197 29.08 -54.91 -30.35
#